data_AF-A0A1W9N3X9-F1
#
_entry.id   AF-A0A1W9N3X9-F1
#
_cell.length_a   1.000
_cell.length_b   1.000
_cell.length_c   1.000
_cell.angle_alpha   90.00
_cell.angle_beta   90.00
_cell.angle_gamma   90.00
#
_symmetry.space_group_name_H-M   'P 1'
#
loop_
_entity.id
_entity.type
_entity.pdbx_description
1 polymer ?
#
loop_
_entity_poly.entity_id
_entity_poly.type
_entity_poly.pdbx_seq_one_letter_code
_entity_poly.pdbx_strand_id
1 'polypeptide(L)'
;MDKRTEEISKIILSLDAAKFISCLDRYVKISLIPDPAKEKKREHNEKNYAELEQEAEVILLQSNLSLKHLLDFPFKMNGYDAESGQKTKAYFRQMRRHQIEILMQISEETEMILNMTRYSEKMRDLMRNHSELLQQSELFMDAVGGRISRESSLSVRPEYRSHNDEDVRKLAGTFQCVKDYDDAYSGNIPKNRAMLKTDRAAVFHDLIRDIRKGIEAKKKKLGEDIRELRQGWKILSILATTGYSRRIRRSINTLVKAHTARVAEFQGCIQQYRNET
;
A
#
# COMPACT_ATOMS: atom_id res chain seq x y z
N MET A 1 30.98 -15.11 -25.50
CA MET A 1 30.26 -15.67 -24.33
C MET A 1 29.26 -16.70 -24.84
N ASP A 2 28.75 -17.61 -24.00
CA ASP A 2 27.66 -18.52 -24.40
C ASP A 2 26.39 -17.68 -24.67
N LYS A 3 25.70 -17.92 -25.79
CA LYS A 3 24.52 -17.13 -26.26
C LYS A 3 23.43 -17.02 -25.18
N ARG A 4 23.28 -18.06 -24.35
CA ARG A 4 22.35 -18.08 -23.21
C ARG A 4 22.72 -17.12 -22.09
N THR A 5 24.02 -16.92 -21.83
CA THR A 5 24.48 -15.98 -20.81
C THR A 5 24.22 -14.53 -21.24
N GLU A 6 24.33 -14.25 -22.54
CA GLU A 6 23.99 -12.93 -23.09
C GLU A 6 22.48 -12.65 -23.04
N GLU A 7 21.64 -13.66 -23.33
CA GLU A 7 20.18 -13.56 -23.19
C GLU A 7 19.76 -13.25 -21.75
N ILE A 8 20.27 -14.00 -20.76
CA ILE A 8 19.93 -13.76 -19.35
C ILE A 8 20.44 -12.40 -18.87
N SER A 9 21.63 -12.00 -19.33
CA SER A 9 22.17 -10.68 -19.02
C SER A 9 21.24 -9.57 -19.52
N LYS A 10 20.72 -9.69 -20.74
CA LYS A 10 19.76 -8.71 -21.28
C LYS A 10 18.49 -8.65 -20.43
N ILE A 11 17.93 -9.78 -20.04
CA ILE A 11 16.69 -9.83 -19.26
C ILE A 11 16.91 -9.21 -17.86
N ILE A 12 17.96 -9.62 -17.14
CA ILE A 12 18.26 -9.08 -15.80
C ILE A 12 18.61 -7.58 -15.85
N LEU A 13 19.32 -7.13 -16.88
CA LEU A 13 19.62 -5.71 -17.04
C LEU A 13 18.41 -4.88 -17.48
N SER A 14 17.42 -5.50 -18.13
CA SER A 14 16.16 -4.85 -18.49
C SER A 14 15.22 -4.65 -17.30
N LEU A 15 15.48 -5.35 -16.19
CA LEU A 15 14.74 -5.21 -14.95
C LEU A 15 15.12 -3.89 -14.26
N ASP A 16 14.23 -2.92 -14.34
CA ASP A 16 14.39 -1.57 -13.83
C ASP A 16 13.09 -1.07 -13.20
N ALA A 17 13.20 -0.54 -11.98
CA ALA A 17 12.08 0.03 -11.25
C ALA A 17 11.95 1.55 -11.44
N ALA A 18 12.84 2.22 -12.17
CA ALA A 18 12.83 3.68 -12.28
C ALA A 18 11.50 4.24 -12.79
N LYS A 19 10.93 3.63 -13.84
CA LYS A 19 9.63 4.05 -14.39
C LYS A 19 8.48 3.78 -13.41
N PHE A 20 8.41 2.56 -12.87
CA PHE A 20 7.44 2.20 -11.85
C PHE A 20 7.47 3.16 -10.65
N ILE A 21 8.66 3.46 -10.13
CA ILE A 21 8.86 4.43 -9.04
C ILE A 21 8.39 5.83 -9.43
N SER A 22 8.69 6.27 -10.67
CA SER A 22 8.23 7.56 -11.17
C SER A 22 6.69 7.63 -11.29
N CYS A 23 6.04 6.57 -11.79
CA CYS A 23 4.59 6.45 -11.83
C CYS A 23 3.99 6.49 -10.42
N LEU A 24 4.60 5.77 -9.47
CA LEU A 24 4.17 5.73 -8.08
C LEU A 24 4.28 7.10 -7.42
N ASP A 25 5.40 7.80 -7.58
CA ASP A 25 5.60 9.13 -7.01
C ASP A 25 4.60 10.15 -7.60
N ARG A 26 4.28 10.05 -8.90
CA ARG A 26 3.24 10.86 -9.56
C ARG A 26 1.87 10.56 -8.96
N TYR A 27 1.51 9.29 -8.89
CA TYR A 27 0.23 8.83 -8.36
C TYR A 27 0.04 9.26 -6.90
N VAL A 28 1.04 9.03 -6.05
CA VAL A 28 1.00 9.41 -4.63
C VAL A 28 0.84 10.92 -4.50
N LYS A 29 1.59 11.75 -5.24
CA LYS A 29 1.48 13.22 -5.17
C LYS A 29 0.07 13.75 -5.47
N ILE A 30 -0.61 13.20 -6.47
CA ILE A 30 -1.91 13.72 -6.95
C ILE A 30 -3.06 13.20 -6.08
N SER A 31 -2.92 11.99 -5.56
CA SER A 31 -3.89 11.30 -4.70
C SER A 31 -4.15 11.95 -3.33
N LEU A 32 -3.43 13.02 -2.98
CA LEU A 32 -3.35 13.53 -1.60
C LEU A 32 -3.96 14.91 -1.38
N ILE A 33 -4.55 15.52 -2.41
CA ILE A 33 -5.35 16.74 -2.25
C ILE A 33 -6.81 16.30 -2.26
N PRO A 34 -7.53 16.35 -1.12
CA PRO A 34 -8.96 16.15 -1.10
C PRO A 34 -9.59 17.36 -1.79
N ASP A 35 -9.79 17.26 -3.10
CA ASP A 35 -10.44 18.29 -3.88
C ASP A 35 -11.61 17.63 -4.62
N PRO A 36 -12.83 17.68 -4.07
CA PRO A 36 -14.02 17.02 -4.62
C PRO A 36 -14.50 17.63 -5.95
N ALA A 37 -13.85 18.70 -6.45
CA ALA A 37 -14.43 19.58 -7.46
C ALA A 37 -13.99 19.36 -8.92
N LYS A 38 -13.17 18.34 -9.27
CA LYS A 38 -12.72 18.18 -10.68
C LYS A 38 -12.68 16.73 -11.15
N GLU A 39 -13.70 16.32 -11.92
CA GLU A 39 -13.73 15.08 -12.72
C GLU A 39 -12.42 14.87 -13.54
N LYS A 40 -11.86 15.96 -14.09
CA LYS A 40 -10.57 15.94 -14.80
C LYS A 40 -9.37 15.49 -13.95
N LYS A 41 -9.38 15.74 -12.63
CA LYS A 41 -8.33 15.24 -11.72
C LYS A 41 -8.49 13.74 -11.46
N ARG A 42 -9.72 13.23 -11.52
CA ARG A 42 -10.04 11.81 -11.34
C ARG A 42 -9.61 10.99 -12.54
N GLU A 43 -9.99 11.38 -13.75
CA GLU A 43 -9.52 10.72 -14.99
C GLU A 43 -7.98 10.71 -15.07
N HIS A 44 -7.34 11.79 -14.64
CA HIS A 44 -5.88 11.87 -14.58
C HIS A 44 -5.28 10.91 -13.53
N ASN A 45 -5.91 10.75 -12.37
CA ASN A 45 -5.49 9.78 -11.35
C ASN A 45 -5.69 8.34 -11.80
N GLU A 46 -6.84 8.02 -12.39
CA GLU A 46 -7.13 6.70 -12.96
C GLU A 46 -6.10 6.34 -14.05
N LYS A 47 -5.74 7.31 -14.90
CA LYS A 47 -4.67 7.12 -15.89
C LYS A 47 -3.31 6.86 -15.25
N ASN A 48 -2.92 7.65 -14.25
CA ASN A 48 -1.65 7.44 -13.55
C ASN A 48 -1.61 6.10 -12.80
N TYR A 49 -2.76 5.65 -12.30
CA TYR A 49 -2.89 4.34 -11.67
C TYR A 49 -2.77 3.20 -12.69
N ALA A 50 -3.42 3.30 -13.85
CA ALA A 50 -3.27 2.34 -14.94
C ALA A 50 -1.81 2.26 -15.45
N GLU A 51 -1.13 3.40 -15.57
CA GLU A 51 0.32 3.45 -15.89
C GLU A 51 1.16 2.74 -14.81
N LEU A 52 0.80 2.89 -13.53
CA LEU A 52 1.48 2.21 -12.42
C LEU A 52 1.29 0.69 -12.47
N GLU A 53 0.06 0.24 -12.72
CA GLU A 53 -0.26 -1.20 -12.87
C GLU A 53 0.50 -1.80 -14.05
N GLN A 54 0.52 -1.12 -15.19
CA GLN A 54 1.25 -1.59 -16.37
C GLN A 54 2.75 -1.73 -16.10
N GLU A 55 3.37 -0.74 -15.45
CA GLU A 55 4.81 -0.81 -15.13
C GLU A 55 5.10 -1.90 -14.08
N ALA A 56 4.17 -2.15 -13.15
CA ALA A 56 4.29 -3.27 -12.22
C ALA A 56 4.22 -4.63 -12.94
N GLU A 57 3.29 -4.80 -13.88
CA GLU A 57 3.20 -6.00 -14.71
C GLU A 57 4.49 -6.26 -15.50
N VAL A 58 5.11 -5.20 -16.02
CA VAL A 58 6.42 -5.30 -16.71
C VAL A 58 7.48 -5.85 -15.76
N ILE A 59 7.59 -5.33 -14.52
CA ILE A 59 8.55 -5.83 -13.52
C ILE A 59 8.25 -7.29 -13.19
N LEU A 60 7.00 -7.64 -12.92
CA LEU A 60 6.60 -9.01 -12.59
C LEU A 60 6.90 -9.99 -13.74
N LEU A 61 6.61 -9.60 -14.97
CA LEU A 61 6.93 -10.39 -16.16
C LEU A 61 8.44 -10.58 -16.31
N GLN A 62 9.23 -9.52 -16.17
CA GLN A 62 10.69 -9.59 -16.27
C GLN A 62 11.30 -10.42 -15.14
N SER A 63 10.76 -10.34 -13.92
CA SER A 63 11.15 -11.18 -12.79
C SER A 63 10.87 -12.66 -13.08
N ASN A 64 9.69 -12.98 -13.59
CA ASN A 64 9.30 -14.34 -13.95
C ASN A 64 10.15 -14.91 -15.10
N LEU A 65 10.42 -14.11 -16.13
CA LEU A 65 11.33 -14.50 -17.21
C LEU A 65 12.74 -14.75 -16.68
N SER A 66 13.26 -13.83 -15.86
CA SER A 66 14.57 -13.99 -15.23
C SER A 66 14.65 -15.28 -14.40
N LEU A 67 13.61 -15.56 -13.62
CA LEU A 67 13.51 -16.75 -12.78
C LEU A 67 13.50 -18.03 -13.62
N LYS A 68 12.68 -18.08 -14.68
CA LYS A 68 12.65 -19.21 -15.61
C LYS A 68 14.04 -19.48 -16.21
N HIS A 69 14.70 -18.44 -16.72
CA HIS A 69 16.01 -18.62 -17.34
C HIS A 69 17.11 -18.97 -16.33
N LEU A 70 17.08 -18.41 -15.11
CA LEU A 70 18.00 -18.79 -14.02
C LEU A 70 17.80 -20.25 -13.59
N LEU A 71 16.56 -20.73 -13.58
CA LEU A 71 16.24 -22.12 -13.30
C LEU A 71 16.77 -23.07 -14.38
N ASP A 72 16.63 -22.68 -15.64
CA ASP A 72 17.06 -23.49 -16.78
C ASP A 72 18.56 -23.36 -17.08
N PHE A 73 19.28 -22.44 -16.41
CA PHE A 73 20.68 -22.18 -16.70
C PHE A 73 21.58 -23.38 -16.29
N PRO A 74 22.21 -24.07 -17.27
CA PRO A 74 23.03 -25.22 -16.98
C PRO A 74 24.44 -24.80 -16.54
N PHE A 75 24.91 -25.35 -15.43
CA PHE A 75 26.31 -25.19 -15.01
C PHE A 75 27.21 -26.17 -15.78
N LYS A 76 28.11 -25.66 -16.62
CA LYS A 76 29.11 -26.46 -17.33
C LYS A 76 30.44 -26.42 -16.56
N MET A 77 30.94 -27.57 -16.11
CA MET A 77 32.32 -27.70 -15.60
C MET A 77 33.26 -27.90 -16.79
N ASN A 78 33.78 -26.82 -17.39
CA ASN A 78 34.80 -26.95 -18.43
C ASN A 78 36.18 -26.63 -17.85
N GLY A 79 37.06 -27.63 -17.79
CA GLY A 79 38.50 -27.43 -17.59
C GLY A 79 38.99 -27.12 -16.17
N TYR A 80 38.18 -27.36 -15.14
CA TYR A 80 38.59 -27.17 -13.74
C TYR A 80 39.17 -28.46 -13.15
N ASP A 81 40.21 -28.33 -12.32
CA ASP A 81 40.65 -29.43 -11.46
C ASP A 81 39.52 -29.88 -10.51
N ALA A 82 39.60 -31.10 -9.99
CA ALA A 82 38.50 -31.71 -9.23
C ALA A 82 38.07 -30.88 -7.99
N GLU A 83 39.02 -30.24 -7.31
CA GLU A 83 38.76 -29.47 -6.09
C GLU A 83 38.16 -28.08 -6.39
N SER A 84 38.70 -27.36 -7.37
CA SER A 84 38.16 -26.06 -7.82
C SER A 84 36.82 -26.23 -8.53
N GLY A 85 36.61 -27.32 -9.26
CA GLY A 85 35.33 -27.68 -9.87
C GLY A 85 34.23 -27.88 -8.83
N GLN A 86 34.51 -28.62 -7.76
CA GLN A 86 33.56 -28.82 -6.65
C GLN A 86 33.21 -27.49 -5.96
N LYS A 87 34.21 -26.66 -5.62
CA LYS A 87 33.98 -25.34 -5.00
C LYS A 87 33.19 -24.42 -5.92
N THR A 88 33.52 -24.36 -7.20
CA THR A 88 32.79 -23.55 -8.20
C THR A 88 31.33 -23.97 -8.28
N LYS A 89 31.05 -25.27 -8.33
CA LYS A 89 29.67 -25.80 -8.36
C LYS A 89 28.90 -25.47 -7.08
N ALA A 90 29.52 -25.59 -5.91
CA ALA A 90 28.88 -25.25 -4.64
C ALA A 90 28.51 -23.77 -4.57
N TYR A 91 29.45 -22.87 -4.89
CA TYR A 91 29.20 -21.44 -4.94
C TYR A 91 28.18 -21.04 -6.01
N PHE A 92 28.24 -21.67 -7.19
CA PHE A 92 27.26 -21.43 -8.24
C PHE A 92 25.84 -21.77 -7.77
N ARG A 93 25.65 -22.92 -7.11
CA ARG A 93 24.35 -23.33 -6.55
C ARG A 93 23.85 -22.37 -5.48
N GLN A 94 24.72 -21.97 -4.55
CA GLN A 94 24.36 -21.03 -3.48
C GLN A 94 23.96 -19.67 -4.05
N MET A 95 24.77 -19.14 -4.97
CA MET A 95 24.52 -17.86 -5.60
C MET A 95 23.25 -17.90 -6.45
N ARG A 96 22.99 -18.99 -7.18
CA ARG A 96 21.76 -19.16 -7.96
C ARG A 96 20.53 -19.18 -7.06
N ARG A 97 20.57 -19.90 -5.93
CA ARG A 97 19.49 -19.88 -4.94
C ARG A 97 19.23 -18.46 -4.44
N HIS A 98 20.28 -17.75 -4.07
CA HIS A 98 20.20 -16.37 -3.60
C HIS A 98 19.57 -15.43 -4.63
N GLN A 99 19.92 -15.57 -5.92
CA GLN A 99 19.31 -14.76 -6.98
C GLN A 99 17.83 -15.10 -7.21
N ILE A 100 17.43 -16.35 -7.04
CA ILE A 100 16.02 -16.76 -7.10
C ILE A 100 15.24 -16.10 -5.95
N GLU A 101 15.79 -16.11 -4.73
CA GLU A 101 15.16 -15.45 -3.58
C GLU A 101 14.99 -13.95 -3.80
N ILE A 102 16.01 -13.27 -4.35
CA ILE A 102 15.90 -11.83 -4.69
C ILE A 102 14.82 -11.59 -5.75
N LEU A 103 14.72 -12.43 -6.78
CA LEU A 103 13.67 -12.28 -7.80
C LEU A 103 12.26 -12.44 -7.22
N MET A 104 12.08 -13.36 -6.28
CA MET A 104 10.82 -13.51 -5.55
C MET A 104 10.53 -12.27 -4.70
N GLN A 105 11.53 -11.75 -3.99
CA GLN A 105 11.40 -10.52 -3.21
C GLN A 105 11.00 -9.33 -4.10
N ILE A 106 11.64 -9.13 -5.26
CA ILE A 106 11.26 -8.07 -6.21
C ILE A 106 9.78 -8.15 -6.58
N SER A 107 9.27 -9.36 -6.87
CA SER A 107 7.86 -9.56 -7.18
C SER A 107 6.95 -9.24 -5.98
N GLU A 108 7.28 -9.77 -4.80
CA GLU A 108 6.54 -9.52 -3.56
C GLU A 108 6.49 -8.02 -3.21
N GLU A 109 7.63 -7.32 -3.28
CA GLU A 109 7.73 -5.90 -2.99
C GLU A 109 6.88 -5.07 -3.98
N THR A 110 6.88 -5.44 -5.27
CA THR A 110 6.07 -4.80 -6.32
C THR A 110 4.57 -4.99 -6.05
N GLU A 111 4.14 -6.22 -5.75
CA GLU A 111 2.74 -6.52 -5.42
C GLU A 111 2.29 -5.83 -4.13
N MET A 112 3.14 -5.79 -3.10
CA MET A 112 2.82 -5.09 -1.84
C MET A 112 2.62 -3.59 -2.08
N ILE A 113 3.45 -2.96 -2.92
CA ILE A 113 3.27 -1.54 -3.29
C ILE A 113 1.93 -1.33 -3.99
N LEU A 114 1.58 -2.18 -4.96
CA LEU A 114 0.27 -2.09 -5.63
C LEU A 114 -0.89 -2.27 -4.65
N ASN A 115 -0.81 -3.27 -3.76
CA ASN A 115 -1.85 -3.55 -2.78
C ASN A 115 -2.01 -2.41 -1.76
N MET A 116 -0.91 -1.84 -1.27
CA MET A 116 -0.93 -0.65 -0.41
C MET A 116 -1.57 0.55 -1.13
N THR A 117 -1.28 0.71 -2.42
CA THR A 117 -1.86 1.76 -3.25
C THR A 117 -3.38 1.57 -3.41
N ARG A 118 -3.83 0.36 -3.78
CA ARG A 118 -5.25 -0.01 -3.87
C ARG A 118 -5.98 0.16 -2.55
N TYR A 119 -5.37 -0.25 -1.44
CA TYR A 119 -5.95 -0.11 -0.12
C TYR A 119 -6.09 1.36 0.27
N SER A 120 -5.10 2.19 -0.07
CA SER A 120 -5.17 3.63 0.13
C SER A 120 -6.34 4.28 -0.63
N GLU A 121 -6.60 3.85 -1.87
CA GLU A 121 -7.78 4.29 -2.64
C GLU A 121 -9.08 3.87 -2.00
N LYS A 122 -9.24 2.58 -1.70
CA LYS A 122 -10.46 2.06 -1.05
C LYS A 122 -10.75 2.78 0.26
N MET A 123 -9.72 3.04 1.07
CA MET A 123 -9.86 3.79 2.31
C MET A 123 -10.31 5.24 2.05
N ARG A 124 -9.78 5.87 1.00
CA ARG A 124 -10.19 7.23 0.60
C ARG A 124 -11.65 7.27 0.15
N ASP A 125 -12.09 6.30 -0.65
CA ASP A 125 -13.47 6.22 -1.13
C ASP A 125 -14.45 5.95 0.01
N LEU A 126 -14.10 5.06 0.94
CA LEU A 126 -14.90 4.81 2.14
C LEU A 126 -15.06 6.08 2.99
N MET A 127 -13.97 6.81 3.22
CA MET A 127 -14.01 8.06 3.98
C MET A 127 -14.82 9.14 3.28
N ARG A 128 -14.74 9.22 1.95
CA ARG A 128 -15.57 10.13 1.16
C ARG A 128 -17.05 9.79 1.27
N ASN A 129 -17.42 8.54 1.04
CA ASN A 129 -18.81 8.07 1.13
C ASN A 129 -19.38 8.29 2.53
N HIS A 130 -18.59 8.04 3.57
CA HIS A 130 -18.98 8.35 4.95
C HIS A 130 -19.12 9.85 5.22
N SER A 131 -18.23 10.69 4.68
CA SER A 131 -18.34 12.15 4.79
C SER A 131 -19.59 12.68 4.08
N GLU A 132 -19.91 12.19 2.89
CA GLU A 132 -21.11 12.56 2.13
C GLU A 132 -22.40 12.15 2.86
N LEU A 133 -22.45 10.92 3.39
CA LEU A 133 -23.58 10.43 4.17
C LEU A 133 -23.76 11.21 5.49
N LEU A 134 -22.67 11.61 6.13
CA LEU A 134 -22.72 12.48 7.31
C LEU A 134 -23.22 13.89 6.97
N GLN A 135 -22.80 14.48 5.85
CA GLN A 135 -23.34 15.77 5.40
C GLN A 135 -24.82 15.69 5.05
N GLN A 136 -25.28 14.60 4.43
CA GLN A 136 -26.70 14.39 4.14
C GLN A 136 -27.52 14.24 5.43
N SER A 137 -27.00 13.50 6.41
CA SER A 137 -27.60 13.38 7.75
C SER A 137 -27.63 14.73 8.47
N GLU A 138 -26.57 15.53 8.36
CA GLU A 138 -26.47 16.89 8.90
C GLU A 138 -27.57 17.81 8.32
N LEU A 139 -27.74 17.82 7.00
CA LEU A 139 -28.81 18.58 6.33
C LEU A 139 -30.20 18.11 6.74
N PHE A 140 -30.40 16.80 6.90
CA PHE A 140 -31.66 16.23 7.33
C PHE A 140 -32.00 16.64 8.77
N MET A 141 -31.04 16.55 9.70
CA MET A 141 -31.23 16.94 11.09
C MET A 141 -31.46 18.45 11.23
N ASP A 142 -30.74 19.28 10.48
CA ASP A 142 -30.98 20.73 10.46
C ASP A 142 -32.38 21.07 9.93
N ALA A 143 -32.87 20.33 8.91
CA ALA A 143 -34.23 20.49 8.39
C ALA A 143 -35.30 20.04 9.40
N VAL A 144 -35.07 18.94 10.14
CA VAL A 144 -35.95 18.46 11.22
C VAL A 144 -35.98 19.46 12.37
N GLY A 145 -34.82 19.92 12.86
CA GLY A 145 -34.73 20.94 13.91
C GLY A 145 -35.37 22.26 13.50
N GLY A 146 -35.21 22.67 12.24
CA GLY A 146 -35.88 23.84 11.67
C GLY A 146 -37.41 23.70 11.61
N ARG A 147 -37.93 22.49 11.35
CA ARG A 147 -39.38 22.21 11.38
C ARG A 147 -39.93 22.21 12.81
N ILE A 148 -39.25 21.55 13.75
CA ILE A 148 -39.63 21.53 15.17
C ILE A 148 -39.62 22.95 15.76
N SER A 149 -38.63 23.77 15.41
CA SER A 149 -38.54 25.17 15.85
C SER A 149 -39.68 26.04 15.27
N ARG A 150 -40.10 25.77 14.03
CA ARG A 150 -41.23 26.48 13.39
C ARG A 150 -42.58 26.02 13.93
N GLU A 151 -42.77 24.73 14.19
CA GLU A 151 -44.01 24.19 14.78
C GLU A 151 -44.16 24.56 16.25
N SER A 152 -43.06 24.61 17.01
CA SER A 152 -43.08 25.16 18.38
C SER A 152 -43.32 26.67 18.43
N SER A 153 -42.96 27.41 17.37
CA SER A 153 -43.32 28.83 17.20
C SER A 153 -44.76 29.05 16.72
N LEU A 154 -45.36 28.03 16.08
CA LEU A 154 -46.79 27.95 15.82
C LEU A 154 -47.51 27.49 17.08
N SER A 155 -47.39 28.30 18.13
CA SER A 155 -48.31 28.27 19.25
C SER A 155 -49.73 28.28 18.68
N VAL A 156 -50.48 27.23 19.02
CA VAL A 156 -51.85 26.93 18.58
C VAL A 156 -52.61 28.22 18.27
N ARG A 157 -52.91 28.46 16.99
CA ARG A 157 -53.77 29.58 16.60
C ARG A 157 -55.05 29.49 17.44
N PRO A 158 -55.47 30.57 18.13
CA PRO A 158 -56.60 30.55 19.05
C PRO A 158 -57.93 30.07 18.43
N GLU A 159 -58.00 30.06 17.10
CA GLU A 159 -59.16 29.69 16.29
C GLU A 159 -59.51 28.19 16.34
N TYR A 160 -58.62 27.32 16.87
CA TYR A 160 -58.88 25.88 17.06
C TYR A 160 -59.28 25.49 18.49
N ARG A 161 -59.72 26.45 19.33
CA ARG A 161 -60.37 26.14 20.62
C ARG A 161 -61.83 25.74 20.42
N SER A 162 -62.06 24.62 19.76
CA SER A 162 -63.39 24.02 19.69
C SER A 162 -63.26 22.51 19.44
N HIS A 163 -63.45 21.77 20.53
CA HIS A 163 -63.60 20.32 20.67
C HIS A 163 -62.31 19.51 20.98
N ASN A 164 -62.36 18.91 22.17
CA ASN A 164 -61.39 18.01 22.82
C ASN A 164 -60.09 18.63 23.36
N ASP A 165 -60.24 19.35 24.48
CA ASP A 165 -59.16 19.83 25.34
C ASP A 165 -58.17 18.74 25.79
N GLU A 166 -58.57 17.48 25.82
CA GLU A 166 -57.73 16.35 26.23
C GLU A 166 -56.75 15.93 25.12
N ASP A 167 -57.21 15.94 23.86
CA ASP A 167 -56.38 15.60 22.70
C ASP A 167 -55.35 16.70 22.44
N VAL A 168 -55.74 17.98 22.62
CA VAL A 168 -54.82 19.12 22.56
C VAL A 168 -53.78 19.04 23.69
N ARG A 169 -54.15 18.62 24.90
CA ARG A 169 -53.21 18.41 26.01
C ARG A 169 -52.25 17.25 25.75
N LYS A 170 -52.72 16.13 25.19
CA LYS A 170 -51.87 14.99 24.79
C LYS A 170 -50.91 15.38 23.68
N LEU A 171 -51.36 16.16 22.69
CA LEU A 171 -50.51 16.68 21.62
C LEU A 171 -49.44 17.62 22.18
N ALA A 172 -49.82 18.57 23.04
CA ALA A 172 -48.89 19.48 23.71
C ALA A 172 -47.87 18.74 24.60
N GLY A 173 -48.30 17.71 25.33
CA GLY A 173 -47.41 16.84 26.10
C GLY A 173 -46.44 16.06 25.22
N THR A 174 -46.89 15.59 24.05
CA THR A 174 -46.02 14.90 23.08
C THR A 174 -44.98 15.85 22.49
N PHE A 175 -45.39 17.09 22.13
CA PHE A 175 -44.45 18.11 21.67
C PHE A 175 -43.47 18.53 22.76
N GLN A 176 -43.90 18.60 24.01
CA GLN A 176 -43.01 18.87 25.14
C GLN A 176 -42.02 17.73 25.35
N CYS A 177 -42.44 16.45 25.28
CA CYS A 177 -41.52 15.32 25.36
C CYS A 177 -40.51 15.29 24.20
N VAL A 178 -40.92 15.67 22.99
CA VAL A 178 -40.01 15.81 21.84
C VAL A 178 -39.01 16.94 22.08
N LYS A 179 -39.47 18.07 22.63
CA LYS A 179 -38.60 19.21 22.98
C LYS A 179 -37.65 18.86 24.12
N ASP A 180 -38.10 18.17 25.15
CA ASP A 180 -37.25 17.74 26.28
C ASP A 180 -36.21 16.70 25.82
N TYR A 181 -36.59 15.82 24.90
CA TYR A 181 -35.66 14.89 24.24
C TYR A 181 -34.62 15.65 23.40
N ASP A 182 -35.06 16.64 22.61
CA ASP A 182 -34.19 17.46 21.79
C ASP A 182 -33.29 18.37 22.65
N ASP A 183 -33.76 18.95 23.74
CA ASP A 183 -32.97 19.75 24.69
C ASP A 183 -31.95 18.87 25.46
N ALA A 184 -32.31 17.63 25.81
CA ALA A 184 -31.38 16.67 26.43
C ALA A 184 -30.28 16.17 25.48
N TYR A 185 -30.56 16.09 24.17
CA TYR A 185 -29.62 15.58 23.16
C TYR A 185 -28.92 16.67 22.33
N SER A 186 -29.50 17.87 22.20
CA SER A 186 -28.97 19.01 21.42
C SER A 186 -27.69 19.59 21.99
N GLY A 187 -27.38 19.37 23.28
CA GLY A 187 -26.07 19.67 23.86
C GLY A 187 -24.98 18.63 23.52
N ASN A 188 -25.39 17.38 23.27
CA ASN A 188 -24.49 16.25 23.00
C ASN A 188 -24.20 16.06 21.50
N ILE A 189 -25.16 16.42 20.63
CA ILE A 189 -24.99 16.33 19.17
C ILE A 189 -23.84 17.24 18.67
N PRO A 190 -23.71 18.53 19.06
CA PRO A 190 -22.61 19.40 18.65
C PRO A 190 -21.25 18.97 19.21
N LYS A 191 -21.19 18.45 20.44
CA LYS A 191 -19.95 17.93 21.05
C LYS A 191 -19.47 16.66 20.36
N ASN A 192 -20.37 15.73 20.07
CA ASN A 192 -20.06 14.56 19.26
C ASN A 192 -19.70 14.95 17.82
N ARG A 193 -20.34 16.00 17.24
CA ARG A 193 -20.05 16.54 15.89
C ARG A 193 -18.62 17.09 15.76
N ALA A 194 -18.12 17.79 16.78
CA ALA A 194 -16.75 18.30 16.80
C ALA A 194 -15.71 17.16 17.00
N MET A 195 -15.94 16.23 17.94
CA MET A 195 -15.07 15.06 18.10
C MET A 195 -15.03 14.18 16.85
N LEU A 196 -16.19 13.87 16.25
CA LEU A 196 -16.29 13.03 15.05
C LEU A 196 -15.59 13.63 13.83
N LYS A 197 -15.63 14.96 13.64
CA LYS A 197 -14.94 15.63 12.52
C LYS A 197 -13.42 15.70 12.74
N THR A 198 -12.95 15.91 13.97
CA THR A 198 -11.53 16.15 14.27
C THR A 198 -10.73 14.86 14.45
N ASP A 199 -11.26 13.88 15.19
CA ASP A 199 -10.54 12.63 15.48
C ASP A 199 -10.47 11.72 14.24
N ARG A 200 -11.53 11.67 13.41
CA ARG A 200 -11.53 10.84 12.20
C ARG A 200 -10.59 11.36 11.12
N ALA A 201 -10.49 12.68 10.98
CA ALA A 201 -9.54 13.29 10.06
C ALA A 201 -8.09 13.03 10.51
N ALA A 202 -7.81 13.12 11.81
CA ALA A 202 -6.50 12.80 12.37
C ALA A 202 -6.13 11.32 12.17
N VAL A 203 -7.02 10.39 12.51
CA VAL A 203 -6.81 8.93 12.30
C VAL A 203 -6.60 8.60 10.81
N PHE A 204 -7.36 9.24 9.92
CA PHE A 204 -7.18 9.07 8.48
C PHE A 204 -5.83 9.59 7.99
N HIS A 205 -5.41 10.78 8.45
CA HIS A 205 -4.09 11.32 8.12
C HIS A 205 -2.96 10.43 8.64
N ASP A 206 -3.11 9.86 9.83
CA ASP A 206 -2.15 8.91 10.41
C ASP A 206 -2.08 7.62 9.58
N LEU A 207 -3.21 7.02 9.21
CA LEU A 207 -3.26 5.83 8.36
C LEU A 207 -2.64 6.07 6.98
N ILE A 208 -2.94 7.20 6.33
CA ILE A 208 -2.34 7.57 5.05
C ILE A 208 -0.84 7.81 5.21
N ARG A 209 -0.39 8.42 6.30
CA ARG A 209 1.03 8.63 6.59
C ARG A 209 1.77 7.30 6.76
N ASP A 210 1.17 6.34 7.45
CA ASP A 210 1.80 5.04 7.68
C ASP A 210 1.85 4.20 6.40
N ILE A 211 0.81 4.26 5.57
CA ILE A 211 0.84 3.66 4.22
C ILE A 211 1.96 4.29 3.39
N ARG A 212 2.15 5.62 3.43
CA ARG A 212 3.25 6.28 2.70
C ARG A 212 4.62 5.83 3.19
N LYS A 213 4.82 5.75 4.52
CA LYS A 213 6.07 5.25 5.09
C LYS A 213 6.34 3.82 4.64
N GLY A 214 5.29 2.98 4.63
CA GLY A 214 5.35 1.63 4.08
C GLY A 214 5.80 1.63 2.62
N ILE A 215 5.11 2.37 1.76
CA ILE A 215 5.45 2.49 0.33
C ILE A 215 6.89 2.98 0.12
N GLU A 216 7.36 3.97 0.88
CA GLU A 216 8.72 4.50 0.74
C GLU A 216 9.79 3.49 1.17
N ALA A 217 9.54 2.74 2.26
CA ALA A 217 10.42 1.66 2.68
C ALA A 217 10.50 0.54 1.63
N LYS A 218 9.34 0.15 1.09
CA LYS A 218 9.19 -0.84 0.02
C LYS A 218 9.93 -0.42 -1.26
N LYS A 219 9.80 0.86 -1.65
CA LYS A 219 10.49 1.47 -2.80
C LYS A 219 12.01 1.40 -2.66
N LYS A 220 12.53 1.76 -1.48
CA LYS A 220 13.96 1.68 -1.20
C LYS A 220 14.45 0.23 -1.30
N LYS A 221 13.73 -0.70 -0.69
CA LYS A 221 14.07 -2.13 -0.72
C LYS A 221 14.06 -2.69 -2.15
N LEU A 222 13.04 -2.38 -2.95
CA LEU A 222 12.98 -2.76 -4.36
C LEU A 222 14.22 -2.29 -5.15
N GLY A 223 14.65 -1.04 -4.95
CA GLY A 223 15.87 -0.54 -5.58
C GLY A 223 17.15 -1.25 -5.11
N GLU A 224 17.22 -1.62 -3.84
CA GLU A 224 18.33 -2.40 -3.27
C GLU A 224 18.38 -3.81 -3.84
N ASP A 225 17.23 -4.49 -3.93
CA ASP A 225 17.09 -5.85 -4.46
C ASP A 225 17.46 -5.92 -5.94
N ILE A 226 17.02 -4.96 -6.77
CA ILE A 226 17.40 -4.89 -8.19
C ILE A 226 18.90 -4.68 -8.37
N ARG A 227 19.51 -3.81 -7.55
CA ARG A 227 20.95 -3.59 -7.57
C ARG A 227 21.71 -4.86 -7.17
N GLU A 228 21.23 -5.56 -6.15
CA GLU A 228 21.83 -6.82 -5.69
C GLU A 228 21.69 -7.94 -6.73
N LEU A 229 20.55 -8.03 -7.41
CA LEU A 229 20.33 -8.94 -8.53
C LEU A 229 21.37 -8.70 -9.64
N ARG A 230 21.60 -7.44 -10.03
CA ARG A 230 22.61 -7.12 -11.07
C ARG A 230 24.03 -7.51 -10.64
N GLN A 231 24.38 -7.28 -9.37
CA GLN A 231 25.68 -7.67 -8.82
C GLN A 231 25.86 -9.19 -8.75
N GLY A 232 24.82 -9.89 -8.28
CA GLY A 232 24.80 -11.34 -8.16
C GLY A 232 24.85 -12.04 -9.51
N TRP A 233 24.14 -11.52 -10.51
CA TRP A 233 24.20 -12.01 -11.89
C TRP A 233 25.61 -11.90 -12.47
N LYS A 234 26.29 -10.75 -12.27
CA LYS A 234 27.69 -10.59 -12.72
C LYS A 234 28.59 -11.68 -12.15
N ILE A 235 28.41 -12.03 -10.88
CA ILE A 235 29.19 -13.09 -10.23
C ILE A 235 28.81 -14.48 -10.75
N LEU A 236 27.51 -14.77 -10.93
CA LEU A 236 27.04 -16.02 -11.54
C LEU A 236 27.58 -16.22 -12.94
N SER A 237 27.53 -15.19 -13.78
CA SER A 237 28.07 -15.24 -15.14
C SER A 237 29.56 -15.57 -15.10
N ILE A 238 30.34 -14.91 -14.24
CA ILE A 238 31.78 -15.16 -14.12
C ILE A 238 32.05 -16.58 -13.60
N LEU A 239 31.31 -17.06 -12.60
CA LEU A 239 31.41 -18.43 -12.09
C LEU A 239 31.09 -19.47 -13.18
N ALA A 240 30.14 -19.17 -14.06
CA ALA A 240 29.74 -20.06 -15.15
C ALA A 240 30.74 -20.07 -16.32
N THR A 241 31.43 -18.95 -16.60
CA THR A 241 32.33 -18.83 -17.75
C THR A 241 33.80 -19.04 -17.41
N THR A 242 34.22 -18.62 -16.21
CA THR A 242 35.64 -18.59 -15.81
C THR A 242 35.92 -19.34 -14.51
N GLY A 243 34.87 -19.72 -13.77
CA GLY A 243 35.00 -20.55 -12.58
C GLY A 243 35.50 -19.79 -11.35
N TYR A 244 35.76 -20.52 -10.27
CA TYR A 244 36.17 -19.90 -9.01
C TYR A 244 37.58 -19.30 -9.09
N SER A 245 37.73 -18.06 -8.60
CA SER A 245 39.02 -17.39 -8.46
C SER A 245 39.12 -16.64 -7.13
N ARG A 246 40.34 -16.34 -6.68
CA ARG A 246 40.58 -15.55 -5.46
C ARG A 246 39.92 -14.16 -5.47
N ARG A 247 39.77 -13.53 -6.65
CA ARG A 247 39.05 -12.25 -6.78
C ARG A 247 37.55 -12.42 -6.56
N ILE A 248 36.96 -13.46 -7.15
CA ILE A 248 35.53 -13.76 -7.00
C ILE A 248 35.18 -14.13 -5.55
N ARG A 249 36.09 -14.81 -4.84
CA ARG A 249 35.91 -15.15 -3.41
C ARG A 249 35.55 -13.94 -2.56
N ARG A 250 36.19 -12.78 -2.78
CA ARG A 250 35.90 -11.56 -2.02
C ARG A 250 34.47 -11.09 -2.28
N SER A 251 34.05 -11.02 -3.54
CA SER A 251 32.70 -10.61 -3.92
C SER A 251 31.62 -11.57 -3.41
N ILE A 252 31.86 -12.88 -3.51
CA ILE A 252 30.97 -13.90 -2.94
C ILE A 252 30.86 -13.72 -1.43
N ASN A 253 31.98 -13.55 -0.72
CA ASN A 253 31.96 -13.37 0.73
C ASN A 253 31.17 -12.12 1.15
N THR A 254 31.24 -11.03 0.38
CA THR A 254 30.44 -9.83 0.65
C THR A 254 28.95 -10.11 0.51
N LEU A 255 28.52 -10.78 -0.55
CA LEU A 255 27.11 -11.13 -0.75
C LEU A 255 26.61 -12.13 0.28
N VAL A 256 27.40 -13.14 0.62
CA VAL A 256 27.06 -14.11 1.67
C VAL A 256 26.90 -13.41 3.01
N LYS A 257 27.81 -12.50 3.37
CA LYS A 257 27.68 -11.70 4.60
C LYS A 257 26.40 -10.86 4.61
N ALA A 258 26.05 -10.23 3.49
CA ALA A 258 24.81 -9.46 3.38
C ALA A 258 23.56 -10.36 3.53
N HIS A 259 23.56 -11.55 2.93
CA HIS A 259 22.50 -12.53 3.10
C HIS A 259 22.40 -13.01 4.56
N THR A 260 23.52 -13.37 5.19
CA THR A 260 23.53 -13.80 6.61
C THR A 260 23.01 -12.71 7.54
N ALA A 261 23.35 -11.44 7.29
CA ALA A 261 22.82 -10.32 8.06
C ALA A 261 21.29 -10.20 7.93
N ARG A 262 20.74 -10.34 6.72
CA ARG A 262 19.28 -10.33 6.50
C ARG A 262 18.57 -11.49 7.18
N VAL A 263 19.14 -12.69 7.11
CA VAL A 263 18.58 -13.87 7.79
C VAL A 263 18.55 -13.63 9.31
N ALA A 264 19.61 -13.06 9.87
CA ALA A 264 19.68 -12.74 11.29
C ALA A 264 18.66 -11.65 11.68
N GLU A 265 18.50 -10.61 10.86
CA GLU A 265 17.49 -9.57 11.07
C GLU A 265 16.07 -10.14 11.04
N PHE A 266 15.75 -10.98 10.05
CA PHE A 266 14.47 -11.65 9.95
C PHE A 266 14.17 -12.56 11.15
N GLN A 267 15.15 -13.35 11.58
CA GLN A 267 15.04 -14.16 12.79
C GLN A 267 14.83 -13.30 14.05
N GLY A 268 15.48 -12.14 14.12
CA GLY A 268 15.27 -11.15 15.17
C GLY A 268 13.83 -10.63 15.20
N CYS A 269 13.28 -10.26 14.04
CA CYS A 269 11.89 -9.81 13.92
C CYS A 269 10.88 -10.92 14.31
N ILE A 270 11.12 -12.17 13.91
CA ILE A 270 10.28 -13.31 14.33
C ILE A 270 10.30 -13.46 15.85
N GLN A 271 11.48 -13.35 16.47
CA GLN A 271 11.63 -13.51 17.90
C GLN A 271 10.91 -12.37 18.67
N GLN A 272 11.01 -11.14 18.18
CA GLN A 272 10.25 -10.01 18.74
C GLN A 272 8.75 -10.24 18.64
N TYR A 273 8.23 -10.63 17.47
CA TYR A 273 6.82 -10.90 17.28
C TYR A 273 6.30 -11.97 18.24
N ARG A 274 7.05 -13.08 18.41
CA ARG A 274 6.70 -14.16 19.36
C ARG A 274 6.72 -13.74 20.82
N ASN A 275 7.47 -12.70 21.17
CA ASN A 275 7.53 -12.18 22.53
C ASN A 275 6.43 -11.15 22.81
N GLU A 276 5.83 -10.57 21.76
CA GLU A 276 4.76 -9.57 21.84
C GLU A 276 3.35 -10.19 21.75
N THR A 277 3.23 -11.43 21.26
CA THR A 277 2.00 -12.27 21.29
C THR A 277 2.03 -13.27 22.43
#